data_AF-C5L3H0-F1
#
_entry.id   AF-C5L3H0-F1
#
_cell.length_a   1.000
_cell.length_b   1.000
_cell.length_c   1.000
_cell.angle_alpha   90.00
_cell.angle_beta   90.00
_cell.angle_gamma   90.00
#
_symmetry.space_group_name_H-M   'P 1'
#
loop_
_entity.id
_entity.type
_entity.pdbx_description
1 polymer ?
#
loop_
_entity_poly.entity_id
_entity_poly.type
_entity_poly.pdbx_seq_one_letter_code
_entity_poly.pdbx_strand_id
1 'polypeptide(L)'
;MAGSQQLLTREDPSYTAVNDVTYMKMPPGIITKIGYAFFGIICLIMSTFEVGRRLLLKFPEAFTGGKISRTGPTKEQMDTTFYKISFIGSGYSSEKALESHPQRRDVVVKGSVTGPDPGYNATSGILATLGYVMLMERDKLNVKCGGVYTPAIVFRGTSAAAKLTEGKFAVYSSNMLQ
;
A
#
# COMPACT_ATOMS: atom_id res chain seq x y z
N MET A 1 -0.38 7.70 23.16
CA MET A 1 -0.66 8.43 21.91
C MET A 1 -1.73 7.64 21.16
N ALA A 2 -2.89 8.23 20.93
CA ALA A 2 -3.94 7.60 20.13
C ALA A 2 -3.51 7.60 18.65
N GLY A 3 -3.67 6.47 17.95
CA GLY A 3 -3.41 6.41 16.50
C GLY A 3 -4.34 7.37 15.74
N SER A 4 -3.98 7.78 14.52
CA SER A 4 -4.79 8.72 13.71
C SER A 4 -6.25 8.27 13.56
N GLN A 5 -6.52 6.97 13.45
CA GLN A 5 -7.88 6.43 13.41
C GLN A 5 -8.65 6.59 14.73
N GLN A 6 -7.97 6.50 15.88
CA GLN A 6 -8.57 6.71 17.19
C GLN A 6 -8.89 8.19 17.46
N LEU A 7 -8.19 9.11 16.80
CA LEU A 7 -8.52 10.54 16.82
C LEU A 7 -9.80 10.80 16.01
N LEU A 8 -9.89 10.27 14.79
CA LEU A 8 -11.06 10.45 13.90
C LEU A 8 -12.35 9.86 14.48
N THR A 9 -12.27 8.69 15.13
CA THR A 9 -13.43 8.07 15.81
C THR A 9 -13.86 8.81 17.09
N ARG A 10 -12.97 9.61 17.68
CA ARG A 10 -13.27 10.35 18.92
C ARG A 10 -13.91 11.72 18.64
N GLU A 11 -13.65 12.31 17.48
CA GLU A 11 -14.24 13.58 17.03
C GLU A 11 -15.63 13.39 16.41
N ASP A 12 -15.90 12.26 15.74
CA ASP A 12 -17.20 11.97 15.12
C ASP A 12 -17.75 10.61 15.58
N PRO A 13 -18.81 10.59 16.43
CA PRO A 13 -19.46 9.36 16.88
C PRO A 13 -20.09 8.53 15.76
N SER A 14 -20.32 9.13 14.58
CA SER A 14 -20.88 8.47 13.40
C SER A 14 -19.81 7.93 12.43
N TYR A 15 -18.53 8.11 12.76
CA TYR A 15 -17.43 7.66 11.92
C TYR A 15 -17.46 6.14 11.75
N THR A 16 -17.67 5.70 10.51
CA THR A 16 -17.52 4.30 10.13
C THR A 16 -16.07 4.06 9.73
N ALA A 17 -15.38 3.20 10.48
CA ALA A 17 -14.01 2.84 10.13
C ALA A 17 -13.92 2.21 8.74
N VAL A 18 -12.82 2.46 8.05
CA VAL A 18 -12.53 1.82 6.76
C VAL A 18 -12.47 0.31 6.98
N ASN A 19 -13.42 -0.42 6.38
CA ASN A 19 -13.41 -1.88 6.38
C ASN A 19 -12.53 -2.34 5.21
N ASP A 20 -11.37 -2.91 5.52
CA ASP A 20 -10.47 -3.48 4.54
C ASP A 20 -10.73 -4.99 4.40
N VAL A 21 -11.13 -5.40 3.20
CA VAL A 21 -11.29 -6.80 2.84
C VAL A 21 -10.19 -7.16 1.84
N THR A 22 -9.13 -7.76 2.35
CA THR A 22 -8.05 -8.29 1.51
C THR A 22 -8.33 -9.77 1.19
N TYR A 23 -8.29 -10.13 -0.09
CA TYR A 23 -8.41 -11.52 -0.53
C TYR A 23 -7.33 -11.86 -1.56
N MET A 24 -6.85 -13.10 -1.51
CA MET A 24 -5.89 -13.63 -2.48
C MET A 24 -6.62 -14.51 -3.48
N LYS A 25 -6.51 -14.19 -4.77
CA LYS A 25 -7.03 -15.06 -5.84
C LYS A 25 -6.08 -16.24 -6.06
N MET A 26 -6.48 -17.43 -5.63
CA MET A 26 -5.71 -18.66 -5.85
C MET A 26 -6.04 -19.28 -7.23
N PRO A 27 -5.09 -20.02 -7.84
CA PRO A 27 -5.38 -20.83 -9.02
C PRO A 27 -6.55 -21.81 -8.78
N PRO A 28 -7.39 -22.09 -9.79
CA PRO A 28 -8.48 -23.04 -9.64
C PRO A 28 -7.94 -24.45 -9.35
N GLY A 29 -8.61 -25.19 -8.45
CA GLY A 29 -8.23 -26.54 -8.06
C GLY A 29 -8.36 -26.80 -6.56
N ILE A 30 -8.87 -27.96 -6.16
CA ILE A 30 -8.96 -28.33 -4.74
C ILE A 30 -7.61 -28.76 -4.18
N ILE A 31 -6.80 -29.47 -4.98
CA ILE A 31 -5.47 -29.97 -4.59
C ILE A 31 -4.51 -28.82 -4.31
N THR A 32 -4.50 -27.78 -5.17
CA THR A 32 -3.65 -26.59 -4.98
C THR A 32 -3.99 -25.86 -3.69
N LYS A 33 -5.29 -25.70 -3.37
CA LYS A 33 -5.74 -25.09 -2.12
C LYS A 33 -5.32 -25.90 -0.90
N ILE A 34 -5.50 -27.23 -0.94
CA ILE A 34 -5.05 -28.13 0.14
C ILE A 34 -3.53 -28.02 0.32
N GLY A 35 -2.77 -27.97 -0.77
CA GLY A 35 -1.32 -27.79 -0.74
C GLY A 35 -0.90 -26.47 -0.08
N TYR A 36 -1.52 -25.35 -0.44
CA TYR A 36 -1.26 -24.06 0.20
C TYR A 36 -1.67 -24.03 1.67
N ALA A 37 -2.81 -24.64 2.03
CA ALA A 37 -3.25 -24.74 3.42
C ALA A 37 -2.28 -25.57 4.27
N PHE A 38 -1.83 -26.72 3.75
CA PHE A 38 -0.86 -27.57 4.40
C PHE A 38 0.49 -26.86 4.59
N PHE A 39 0.98 -26.18 3.55
CA PHE A 39 2.17 -25.35 3.63
C PHE A 39 2.02 -24.24 4.69
N GLY A 40 0.88 -23.55 4.71
CA GLY A 40 0.57 -22.53 5.69
C GLY A 40 0.58 -23.05 7.13
N ILE A 41 0.02 -24.24 7.37
CA ILE A 41 0.03 -24.89 8.70
C ILE A 41 1.46 -25.24 9.11
N ILE A 42 2.28 -25.80 8.22
CA ILE A 42 3.68 -26.09 8.52
C ILE A 42 4.43 -24.81 8.88
N CYS A 43 4.29 -23.74 8.08
CA CYS A 43 4.92 -22.46 8.37
C CYS A 43 4.43 -21.88 9.70
N LEU A 44 3.12 -21.99 10.00
CA LEU A 44 2.54 -21.54 11.26
C LEU A 44 3.19 -22.27 12.45
N ILE A 45 3.21 -23.60 12.42
CA ILE A 45 3.82 -24.43 13.48
C ILE A 45 5.32 -24.12 13.60
N MET A 46 6.04 -24.03 12.49
CA MET A 46 7.47 -23.71 12.54
C MET A 46 7.74 -22.29 13.05
N SER A 47 6.83 -21.34 12.82
CA SER A 47 6.99 -19.95 13.27
C SER A 47 6.79 -19.76 14.79
N THR A 48 6.10 -20.67 15.47
CA THR A 48 5.87 -20.56 16.93
C THR A 48 7.13 -20.90 17.72
N PHE A 49 7.92 -21.88 17.28
CA PHE A 49 9.16 -22.30 17.95
C PHE A 49 10.38 -21.51 17.44
N GLU A 50 11.29 -21.18 18.35
CA GLU A 50 12.52 -20.42 18.00
C GLU A 50 13.39 -21.16 16.98
N VAL A 51 13.58 -22.47 17.16
CA VAL A 51 14.34 -23.31 16.24
C VAL A 51 13.70 -23.32 14.85
N GLY A 52 12.36 -23.41 14.78
CA GLY A 52 11.63 -23.41 13.52
C GLY A 52 11.75 -22.07 12.78
N ARG A 53 11.60 -20.94 13.49
CA ARG A 53 11.87 -19.60 12.92
C ARG A 53 13.28 -19.50 12.38
N ARG A 54 14.28 -19.93 13.16
CA ARG A 54 15.68 -19.90 12.75
C ARG A 54 15.92 -20.74 11.50
N LEU A 55 15.26 -21.89 11.38
CA LEU A 55 15.37 -22.78 10.22
C LEU A 55 14.71 -22.18 8.97
N LEU A 56 13.49 -21.66 9.09
CA LEU A 56 12.78 -20.97 8.00
C LEU A 56 13.59 -19.78 7.47
N LEU A 57 14.17 -18.98 8.36
CA LEU A 57 14.96 -17.81 7.99
C LEU A 57 16.32 -18.18 7.41
N LYS A 58 16.95 -19.28 7.87
CA LYS A 58 18.26 -19.71 7.37
C LYS A 58 18.20 -20.35 5.99
N PHE A 59 17.12 -21.09 5.68
CA PHE A 59 16.97 -21.83 4.43
C PHE A 59 15.65 -21.51 3.70
N PRO A 60 15.35 -20.23 3.40
CA PRO A 60 14.08 -19.85 2.79
C PRO A 60 13.88 -20.52 1.41
N GLU A 61 14.96 -20.78 0.67
CA GLU A 61 14.92 -21.46 -0.62
C GLU A 61 14.40 -22.89 -0.51
N ALA A 62 14.84 -23.63 0.51
CA ALA A 62 14.39 -25.00 0.73
C ALA A 62 12.90 -25.05 1.07
N PHE A 63 12.43 -24.14 1.92
CA PHE A 63 11.02 -24.10 2.34
C PHE A 63 10.09 -23.53 1.27
N THR A 64 10.59 -22.67 0.38
CA THR A 64 9.75 -22.04 -0.65
C THR A 64 9.89 -22.68 -2.02
N GLY A 65 10.68 -23.76 -2.14
CA GLY A 65 10.98 -24.40 -3.42
C GLY A 65 11.70 -23.47 -4.39
N GLY A 66 12.62 -22.64 -3.87
CA GLY A 66 13.41 -21.67 -4.64
C GLY A 66 12.68 -20.38 -5.02
N LYS A 67 11.43 -20.18 -4.59
CA LYS A 67 10.66 -18.96 -4.90
C LYS A 67 11.13 -17.74 -4.12
N ILE A 68 11.68 -17.94 -2.92
CA ILE A 68 12.27 -16.89 -2.09
C ILE A 68 13.73 -17.25 -1.86
N SER A 69 14.62 -16.30 -2.17
CA SER A 69 16.06 -16.43 -1.94
C SER A 69 16.56 -15.39 -0.95
N ARG A 70 17.67 -15.72 -0.26
CA ARG A 70 18.38 -14.78 0.61
C ARG A 70 19.08 -13.67 -0.19
N THR A 71 19.39 -13.91 -1.46
CA THR A 71 19.98 -12.89 -2.34
C THR A 71 18.95 -11.93 -2.92
N GLY A 72 17.66 -12.17 -2.68
CA GLY A 72 16.57 -11.41 -3.29
C GLY A 72 16.31 -11.83 -4.75
N PRO A 73 15.44 -11.10 -5.45
CA PRO A 73 15.12 -11.34 -6.85
C PRO A 73 16.29 -10.95 -7.77
N THR A 74 16.32 -11.54 -8.97
CA THR A 74 17.27 -11.12 -10.01
C THR A 74 16.88 -9.77 -10.59
N LYS A 75 17.82 -9.13 -11.30
CA LYS A 75 17.56 -7.85 -11.97
C LYS A 75 16.45 -7.97 -13.00
N GLU A 76 16.44 -9.04 -13.78
CA GLU A 76 15.41 -9.31 -14.79
C GLU A 76 14.02 -9.49 -14.17
N GLN A 77 13.95 -10.15 -13.00
CA GLN A 77 12.70 -10.28 -12.25
C GLN A 77 12.20 -8.92 -11.78
N MET A 78 13.09 -8.05 -11.27
CA MET A 78 12.72 -6.69 -10.88
C MET A 78 12.30 -5.83 -12.07
N ASP A 79 13.01 -5.91 -13.19
CA ASP A 79 12.77 -5.11 -14.40
C ASP A 79 11.45 -5.49 -15.10
N THR A 80 11.00 -6.75 -14.96
CA THR A 80 9.74 -7.25 -15.51
C THR A 80 8.56 -7.15 -14.53
N THR A 81 8.82 -6.84 -13.26
CA THR A 81 7.79 -6.70 -12.23
C THR A 81 7.40 -5.23 -12.10
N PHE A 82 6.10 -4.97 -12.03
CA PHE A 82 5.56 -3.65 -11.78
C PHE A 82 4.40 -3.75 -10.79
N TYR A 83 4.08 -2.66 -10.11
CA TYR A 83 2.86 -2.57 -9.31
C TYR A 83 1.88 -1.62 -9.97
N LYS A 84 0.58 -1.91 -9.80
CA LYS A 84 -0.51 -0.99 -10.13
C LYS A 84 -1.54 -1.03 -9.01
N ILE A 85 -1.74 0.11 -8.36
CA ILE A 85 -2.81 0.31 -7.38
C ILE A 85 -3.90 1.12 -8.08
N SER A 86 -5.13 0.61 -8.09
CA SER A 86 -6.28 1.30 -8.67
C SER A 86 -7.25 1.69 -7.56
N PHE A 87 -7.65 2.95 -7.55
CA PHE A 87 -8.58 3.54 -6.60
C PHE A 87 -9.90 3.81 -7.30
N ILE A 88 -10.99 3.38 -6.69
CA ILE A 88 -12.34 3.69 -7.16
C ILE A 88 -13.09 4.29 -5.97
N GLY A 89 -13.32 5.60 -6.02
CA GLY A 89 -14.17 6.31 -5.08
C GLY A 89 -15.54 6.53 -5.69
N SER A 90 -16.60 6.31 -4.91
CA SER A 90 -17.96 6.71 -5.29
C SER A 90 -18.50 7.70 -4.28
N GLY A 91 -19.16 8.76 -4.74
CA GLY A 91 -19.69 9.83 -3.88
C GLY A 91 -20.91 10.52 -4.49
N TYR A 92 -21.26 11.68 -3.95
CA TYR A 92 -22.38 12.50 -4.40
C TYR A 92 -21.87 13.75 -5.12
N SER A 93 -22.54 14.17 -6.19
CA SER A 93 -22.20 15.38 -6.96
C SER A 93 -22.44 16.68 -6.19
N SER A 94 -23.34 16.66 -5.21
CA SER A 94 -23.71 17.79 -4.37
C SER A 94 -24.40 17.32 -3.09
N GLU A 95 -24.50 18.22 -2.09
CA GLU A 95 -25.32 17.98 -0.89
C GLU A 95 -26.79 17.69 -1.24
N LYS A 96 -27.34 18.37 -2.26
CA LYS A 96 -28.70 18.10 -2.76
C LYS A 96 -28.85 16.68 -3.33
N ALA A 97 -27.82 16.14 -3.97
CA ALA A 97 -27.84 14.77 -4.46
C ALA A 97 -27.84 13.76 -3.30
N LEU A 98 -27.08 14.05 -2.23
CA LEU A 98 -27.10 13.27 -1.00
C LEU A 98 -28.47 13.31 -0.31
N GLU A 99 -29.10 14.49 -0.21
CA GLU A 99 -30.42 14.64 0.42
C GLU A 99 -31.55 13.96 -0.38
N SER A 100 -31.53 14.09 -1.72
CA SER A 100 -32.58 13.55 -2.59
C SER A 100 -32.49 12.03 -2.76
N HIS A 101 -31.29 11.48 -2.86
CA HIS A 101 -31.06 10.06 -3.08
C HIS A 101 -29.91 9.54 -2.22
N PRO A 102 -30.06 9.50 -0.88
CA PRO A 102 -28.98 9.16 0.05
C PRO A 102 -28.42 7.76 -0.17
N GLN A 103 -29.14 6.86 -0.84
CA GLN A 103 -28.67 5.50 -1.14
C GLN A 103 -27.99 5.36 -2.51
N ARG A 104 -27.98 6.41 -3.34
CA ARG A 104 -27.47 6.38 -4.71
C ARG A 104 -26.39 7.42 -4.92
N ARG A 105 -25.14 6.96 -4.85
CA ARG A 105 -23.95 7.72 -5.27
C ARG A 105 -23.99 7.93 -6.80
N ASP A 106 -23.88 9.18 -7.24
CA ASP A 106 -23.99 9.60 -8.64
C ASP A 106 -22.64 10.00 -9.26
N VAL A 107 -21.56 10.05 -8.46
CA VAL A 107 -20.20 10.34 -8.93
C VAL A 107 -19.29 9.15 -8.66
N VAL A 108 -18.41 8.85 -9.62
CA VAL A 108 -17.33 7.86 -9.48
C VAL A 108 -16.02 8.48 -9.93
N VAL A 109 -15.03 8.52 -9.03
CA VAL A 109 -13.65 8.92 -9.31
C VAL A 109 -12.81 7.66 -9.44
N LYS A 110 -12.08 7.54 -10.55
CA LYS A 110 -11.14 6.45 -10.80
C LYS A 110 -9.74 7.02 -10.89
N GLY A 111 -8.86 6.53 -10.04
CA GLY A 111 -7.45 6.87 -10.02
C GLY A 111 -6.60 5.61 -10.11
N SER A 112 -5.36 5.73 -10.58
CA SER A 112 -4.39 4.67 -10.41
C SER A 112 -2.99 5.23 -10.22
N VAL A 113 -2.17 4.47 -9.51
CA VAL A 113 -0.74 4.70 -9.36
C VAL A 113 -0.01 3.46 -9.86
N THR A 114 1.01 3.66 -10.68
CA THR A 114 1.83 2.58 -11.25
C THR A 114 3.31 2.88 -11.01
N GLY A 115 4.11 1.86 -10.78
CA GLY A 115 5.55 1.99 -10.62
C GLY A 115 6.26 0.65 -10.86
N PRO A 116 7.59 0.59 -10.66
CA PRO A 116 8.41 -0.59 -10.91
C PRO A 116 8.14 -1.67 -9.87
N ASP A 117 9.04 -2.62 -9.66
CA ASP A 117 8.86 -3.63 -8.64
C ASP A 117 8.51 -2.99 -7.26
N PRO A 118 7.48 -3.49 -6.55
CA PRO A 118 7.01 -2.85 -5.32
C PRO A 118 7.99 -2.99 -4.15
N GLY A 119 8.82 -4.02 -4.14
CA GLY A 119 9.62 -4.41 -2.98
C GLY A 119 10.96 -3.70 -2.86
N TYR A 120 11.56 -3.34 -4.00
CA TYR A 120 12.93 -2.86 -4.09
C TYR A 120 12.97 -1.46 -4.71
N ASN A 121 12.73 -1.33 -6.01
CA ASN A 121 12.89 -0.06 -6.71
C ASN A 121 11.82 0.97 -6.32
N ALA A 122 10.55 0.56 -6.27
CA ALA A 122 9.47 1.50 -5.97
C ALA A 122 9.57 2.06 -4.55
N THR A 123 9.58 1.17 -3.54
CA THR A 123 9.57 1.61 -2.14
C THR A 123 10.82 2.42 -1.78
N SER A 124 12.00 1.98 -2.24
CA SER A 124 13.25 2.70 -1.98
C SER A 124 13.26 4.06 -2.68
N GLY A 125 12.86 4.13 -3.95
CA GLY A 125 12.76 5.37 -4.71
C GLY A 125 11.75 6.35 -4.13
N ILE A 126 10.61 5.84 -3.64
CA ILE A 126 9.61 6.63 -2.92
C ILE A 126 10.22 7.26 -1.67
N LEU A 127 10.81 6.45 -0.79
CA LEU A 127 11.38 6.94 0.47
C LEU A 127 12.51 7.95 0.24
N ALA A 128 13.41 7.68 -0.71
CA ALA A 128 14.48 8.60 -1.05
C ALA A 128 13.96 9.93 -1.61
N THR A 129 12.97 9.88 -2.50
CA THR A 129 12.35 11.08 -3.08
C THR A 129 11.61 11.90 -2.02
N LEU A 130 10.86 11.25 -1.14
CA LEU A 130 10.16 11.90 -0.04
C LEU A 130 11.16 12.52 0.95
N GLY A 131 12.25 11.82 1.28
CA GLY A 131 13.34 12.35 2.10
C GLY A 131 13.98 13.60 1.47
N TYR A 132 14.24 13.58 0.17
CA TYR A 132 14.74 14.74 -0.58
C TYR A 132 13.77 15.93 -0.47
N VAL A 133 12.48 15.71 -0.71
CA VAL A 133 11.46 16.79 -0.61
C VAL A 133 11.34 17.32 0.82
N MET A 134 11.40 16.45 1.83
CA MET A 134 11.40 16.88 3.23
C MET A 134 12.61 17.75 3.58
N LEU A 135 13.76 17.53 2.95
CA LEU A 135 14.96 18.32 3.19
C LEU A 135 14.93 19.65 2.43
N MET A 136 14.51 19.62 1.16
CA MET A 136 14.62 20.76 0.24
C MET A 136 13.39 21.67 0.21
N GLU A 137 12.22 21.18 0.61
CA GLU A 137 10.95 21.91 0.57
C GLU A 137 10.31 22.02 1.95
N ARG A 138 11.12 22.16 3.01
CA ARG A 138 10.64 22.25 4.40
C ARG A 138 9.52 23.26 4.59
N ASP A 139 9.63 24.43 3.97
CA ASP A 139 8.66 25.52 4.11
C ASP A 139 7.30 25.21 3.47
N LYS A 140 7.30 24.30 2.48
CA LYS A 140 6.10 23.83 1.77
C LYS A 140 5.43 22.64 2.45
N LEU A 141 6.07 22.02 3.44
CA LEU A 141 5.46 20.91 4.18
C LEU A 141 4.24 21.43 4.96
N ASN A 142 3.13 20.70 4.86
CA ASN A 142 1.86 21.09 5.44
C ASN A 142 1.72 20.67 6.92
N VAL A 143 2.83 20.73 7.67
CA VAL A 143 2.91 20.39 9.09
C VAL A 143 3.67 21.50 9.82
N LYS A 144 3.05 22.07 10.86
CA LYS A 144 3.58 23.23 11.59
C LYS A 144 4.01 22.92 13.03
N CYS A 145 3.65 21.75 13.54
CA CYS A 145 4.02 21.26 14.86
C CYS A 145 4.60 19.86 14.77
N GLY A 146 5.28 19.43 15.84
CA GLY A 146 5.76 18.05 15.95
C GLY A 146 4.58 17.07 16.09
N GLY A 147 4.72 15.88 15.53
CA GLY A 147 3.68 14.85 15.57
C GLY A 147 3.92 13.70 14.61
N VAL A 148 2.94 12.81 14.51
CA VAL A 148 2.93 11.69 13.56
C VAL A 148 1.89 11.99 12.49
N TYR A 149 2.33 12.06 11.23
CA TYR A 149 1.50 12.45 10.11
C TYR A 149 1.56 11.42 9.00
N THR A 150 0.46 11.29 8.27
CA THR A 150 0.44 10.49 7.04
C THR A 150 1.10 11.26 5.91
N PRO A 151 1.78 10.58 4.96
CA PRO A 151 2.42 11.24 3.83
C PRO A 151 1.46 12.13 3.01
N ALA A 152 0.19 11.73 2.90
CA ALA A 152 -0.83 12.49 2.19
C ALA A 152 -1.05 13.89 2.76
N ILE A 153 -0.91 14.07 4.08
CA ILE A 153 -1.01 15.38 4.73
C ILE A 153 0.30 16.14 4.55
N VAL A 154 1.43 15.49 4.88
CA VAL A 154 2.76 16.13 4.92
C VAL A 154 3.15 16.74 3.57
N PHE A 155 2.99 15.98 2.49
CA PHE A 155 3.49 16.34 1.16
C PHE A 155 2.46 17.05 0.29
N ARG A 156 1.26 17.35 0.82
CA ARG A 156 0.24 18.09 0.08
C ARG A 156 0.78 19.45 -0.34
N GLY A 157 0.70 19.76 -1.64
CA GLY A 157 1.19 21.04 -2.19
C GLY A 157 2.70 21.12 -2.42
N THR A 158 3.45 20.05 -2.16
CA THR A 158 4.89 19.96 -2.47
C THR A 158 5.14 19.39 -3.86
N SER A 159 6.40 19.37 -4.32
CA SER A 159 6.78 18.72 -5.58
C SER A 159 6.84 17.18 -5.51
N ALA A 160 6.52 16.55 -4.38
CA ALA A 160 6.68 15.10 -4.18
C ALA A 160 6.03 14.25 -5.28
N ALA A 161 4.75 14.49 -5.60
CA ALA A 161 4.05 13.71 -6.63
C ALA A 161 4.70 13.86 -8.02
N ALA A 162 5.15 15.07 -8.36
CA ALA A 162 5.84 15.34 -9.62
C ALA A 162 7.18 14.61 -9.68
N LYS A 163 8.00 14.70 -8.62
CA LYS A 163 9.31 14.03 -8.55
C LYS A 163 9.20 12.50 -8.55
N LEU A 164 8.18 11.95 -7.89
CA LEU A 164 7.90 10.52 -7.92
C LEU A 164 7.49 10.04 -9.32
N THR A 165 6.77 10.87 -10.06
CA THR A 165 6.40 10.60 -11.45
C THR A 165 7.61 10.69 -12.38
N GLU A 166 8.44 11.72 -12.22
CA GLU A 166 9.69 11.92 -12.96
C GLU A 166 10.67 10.76 -12.76
N GLY A 167 10.86 10.33 -11.51
CA GLY A 167 11.66 9.16 -11.14
C GLY A 167 11.01 7.82 -11.50
N LYS A 168 9.79 7.83 -12.05
CA LYS A 168 8.97 6.65 -12.39
C LYS A 168 8.67 5.71 -11.21
N PHE A 169 8.89 6.16 -9.97
CA PHE A 169 8.65 5.36 -8.78
C PHE A 169 7.16 5.28 -8.42
N ALA A 170 6.41 6.34 -8.72
CA ALA A 170 4.95 6.38 -8.62
C ALA A 170 4.38 7.35 -9.67
N VAL A 171 3.85 6.79 -10.76
CA VAL A 171 3.19 7.52 -11.85
C VAL A 171 1.70 7.55 -11.60
N TYR A 172 1.16 8.75 -11.39
CA TYR A 172 -0.26 8.98 -11.12
C TYR A 172 -1.04 9.11 -12.42
N SER A 173 -2.25 8.53 -12.48
CA SER A 173 -3.19 8.77 -13.58
C SER A 173 -3.58 10.25 -13.65
N SER A 174 -3.82 10.78 -14.84
CA SER A 174 -4.27 12.17 -15.09
C SER A 174 -5.44 12.61 -14.20
N ASN A 175 -6.34 11.68 -13.87
CA ASN A 175 -7.55 11.93 -13.10
C ASN A 175 -7.31 12.09 -11.58
N MET A 176 -6.07 11.90 -11.10
CA MET A 176 -5.70 12.01 -9.69
C MET A 176 -4.98 13.32 -9.33
N LEU A 177 -4.53 14.10 -10.32
CA LEU A 177 -3.76 15.33 -10.10
C LEU A 177 -4.62 16.60 -10.27
N GLN A 178 -5.95 16.45 -10.38
CA GLN A 178 -6.92 17.54 -10.36
C GLN A 178 -7.30 17.88 -8.92
#